data_AF-A0A8B9CGC4-F1
#
_entry.id   AF-A0A8B9CGC4-F1
#
_cell.length_a   1.000
_cell.length_b   1.000
_cell.length_c   1.000
_cell.angle_alpha   90.00
_cell.angle_beta   90.00
_cell.angle_gamma   90.00
#
_symmetry.space_group_name_H-M   'P 1'
#
loop_
_entity.id
_entity.type
_entity.pdbx_description
1 polymer ?
#
loop_
_entity_poly.entity_id
_entity_poly.type
_entity_poly.pdbx_seq_one_letter_code
_entity_poly.pdbx_strand_id
1 'polypeptide(L)' 'MKATGTLVLLSLLLLSFFSDVAAQDIEEICKEFVNRSVYCTRESNPHCGTDGVTYGNKCAFCKAVL' A
#
# COMPACT_ATOMS: atom_id res chain seq x y z
N MET A 1 29.98 -27.52 8.91
CA MET A 1 28.54 -27.38 9.25
C MET A 1 28.16 -25.95 9.65
N LYS A 2 28.79 -24.89 9.10
CA LYS A 2 28.54 -23.48 9.48
C LYS A 2 27.84 -22.64 8.40
N ALA A 3 27.81 -23.12 7.15
CA ALA A 3 27.26 -22.39 6.01
C ALA A 3 25.73 -22.33 5.99
N THR A 4 25.06 -23.31 6.60
CA THR A 4 23.59 -23.40 6.62
C THR A 4 22.96 -22.30 7.48
N GLY A 5 23.59 -21.97 8.62
CA GLY A 5 23.11 -20.91 9.51
C GLY A 5 23.24 -19.51 8.91
N THR A 6 24.33 -19.25 8.17
CA THR A 6 24.56 -17.95 7.51
C THR A 6 23.61 -17.73 6.34
N LEU A 7 23.26 -18.79 5.59
CA LEU A 7 22.29 -18.72 4.50
C LEU A 7 20.88 -18.40 5.02
N VAL A 8 20.45 -19.03 6.12
CA VAL A 8 19.16 -18.76 6.76
C VAL A 8 19.09 -17.32 7.29
N LEU A 9 20.15 -16.83 7.93
CA LEU A 9 20.23 -15.45 8.41
C LEU A 9 20.16 -14.43 7.27
N LEU A 10 20.85 -14.68 6.16
CA LEU A 10 20.82 -13.81 4.99
C LEU A 10 19.41 -13.76 4.36
N SER A 11 18.73 -14.90 4.27
CA SER A 11 17.35 -14.95 3.76
C SER A 11 16.33 -14.22 4.65
N LEU A 12 16.47 -14.30 5.98
CA LEU A 12 15.60 -13.58 6.91
C LEU A 12 15.81 -12.05 6.84
N LEU A 13 17.06 -11.61 6.70
CA LEU A 13 17.38 -10.19 6.48
C LEU A 13 16.77 -9.67 5.18
N LEU A 14 16.89 -10.43 4.08
CA LEU A 14 16.27 -10.08 2.80
C LEU A 14 14.75 -9.96 2.92
N LEU A 15 14.08 -10.90 3.59
CA LEU A 15 12.62 -10.86 3.81
C LEU A 15 12.19 -9.63 4.61
N SER A 16 12.98 -9.18 5.59
CA SER A 16 12.67 -7.95 6.33
C SER A 16 12.83 -6.66 5.51
N PHE A 17 13.62 -6.65 4.43
CA PHE A 17 13.67 -5.53 3.49
C PHE A 17 12.46 -5.50 2.55
N PHE A 18 11.82 -6.65 2.28
CA PHE A 18 10.63 -6.72 1.41
C PHE A 18 9.32 -6.43 2.14
N SER A 19 9.28 -6.53 3.47
CA SER A 19 8.07 -6.21 4.25
C SER A 19 7.60 -4.76 4.09
N ASP A 20 8.51 -3.85 3.72
CA ASP A 20 8.22 -2.42 3.54
C ASP A 20 7.39 -2.12 2.27
N VAL A 21 7.33 -3.05 1.30
CA VAL A 21 6.69 -2.80 -0.01
C VAL A 21 5.22 -3.21 -0.09
N ALA A 22 4.68 -3.90 0.92
CA ALA A 22 3.33 -4.48 0.88
C ALA A 22 2.31 -3.80 1.80
N ALA A 23 2.77 -2.97 2.73
CA ALA A 23 1.92 -2.23 3.65
C ALA A 23 2.09 -0.74 3.39
N GLN A 24 1.63 -0.25 2.24
CA GLN A 24 1.28 1.15 2.17
C GLN A 24 0.07 1.33 3.07
N ASP A 25 0.30 1.87 4.26
CA ASP A 25 -0.74 2.12 5.26
C ASP A 25 -1.85 2.97 4.62
N ILE A 26 -3.03 2.36 4.44
CA ILE A 26 -4.24 3.01 3.88
C ILE A 26 -4.53 4.32 4.61
N GLU A 27 -4.19 4.40 5.90
CA GLU A 27 -4.30 5.60 6.71
C GLU A 27 -3.49 6.78 6.15
N GLU A 28 -2.25 6.58 5.69
CA GLU A 28 -1.43 7.65 5.11
C GLU A 28 -1.98 8.07 3.74
N ILE A 29 -2.32 7.10 2.90
CA ILE A 29 -2.90 7.37 1.57
C ILE A 29 -4.20 8.15 1.72
N CYS A 30 -5.08 7.75 2.62
CA CYS A 30 -6.43 8.27 2.71
C CYS A 30 -6.66 9.34 3.77
N LYS A 31 -5.60 9.82 4.44
CA LYS A 31 -5.66 10.87 5.49
C LYS A 31 -6.47 12.09 5.09
N GLU A 32 -6.36 12.54 3.84
CA GLU A 32 -7.10 13.70 3.32
C GLU A 32 -8.60 13.42 3.14
N PHE A 33 -8.99 12.15 2.94
CA PHE A 33 -10.37 11.75 2.62
C PHE A 33 -11.14 11.15 3.81
N VAL A 34 -10.53 11.12 5.01
CA VAL A 34 -11.19 10.68 6.26
C VAL A 34 -12.42 11.55 6.57
N ASN A 35 -12.37 12.83 6.23
CA ASN A 35 -13.50 13.73 6.43
C ASN A 35 -14.51 13.57 5.28
N ARG A 36 -15.72 13.09 5.62
CA ARG A 36 -16.82 12.84 4.66
C ARG A 36 -17.33 14.10 3.93
N SER A 37 -16.95 15.30 4.40
CA SER A 37 -17.24 16.58 3.71
C SER A 37 -16.26 16.93 2.58
N VAL A 38 -15.22 16.13 2.36
CA VAL A 38 -14.24 16.35 1.29
C VAL A 38 -14.85 15.98 -0.06
N TYR A 39 -14.84 16.96 -0.98
CA TYR A 39 -15.25 16.75 -2.36
C TYR A 39 -14.09 16.20 -3.17
N CYS A 40 -14.35 15.15 -3.96
CA CYS A 40 -13.39 14.65 -4.92
C CYS A 40 -13.36 15.58 -6.13
N THR A 41 -12.15 15.89 -6.61
CA THR A 41 -11.99 16.45 -7.95
C THR A 41 -12.32 15.39 -9.01
N ARG A 42 -12.55 15.83 -10.25
CA ARG A 42 -12.75 14.95 -11.42
C ARG A 42 -11.45 14.63 -12.15
N GLU A 43 -10.32 14.74 -11.44
CA GLU A 43 -9.02 14.39 -11.99
C GLU A 43 -8.98 12.90 -12.33
N SER A 44 -8.33 12.56 -13.45
CA SER A 44 -8.17 11.19 -13.92
C SER A 44 -6.74 10.74 -13.68
N ASN A 45 -6.48 10.34 -12.42
CA ASN A 45 -5.18 9.82 -11.99
C ASN A 45 -5.38 8.41 -11.41
N PRO A 46 -5.40 7.37 -12.25
CA PRO A 46 -5.83 6.03 -11.87
C PRO A 46 -5.00 5.46 -10.72
N HIS A 47 -5.67 4.86 -9.73
CA HIS A 47 -5.03 4.18 -8.62
C HIS A 47 -5.37 2.69 -8.65
N CYS A 48 -4.35 1.84 -8.66
CA CYS A 48 -4.51 0.39 -8.63
C CYS A 48 -4.61 -0.11 -7.18
N GLY A 49 -5.76 -0.69 -6.83
CA GLY A 49 -5.96 -1.34 -5.55
C GLY A 49 -5.38 -2.76 -5.51
N THR A 50 -5.09 -3.26 -4.31
CA THR A 50 -4.65 -4.64 -4.08
C THR A 50 -5.78 -5.65 -4.30
N ASP A 51 -7.03 -5.19 -4.37
CA ASP A 51 -8.21 -5.92 -4.81
C ASP A 51 -8.25 -6.17 -6.33
N GLY A 52 -7.26 -5.67 -7.07
CA GLY A 52 -7.19 -5.77 -8.53
C GLY A 52 -8.11 -4.78 -9.25
N VAL A 53 -8.77 -3.87 -8.52
CA VAL A 53 -9.64 -2.85 -9.10
C VAL A 53 -8.83 -1.57 -9.33
N THR A 54 -8.99 -0.97 -10.51
CA THR A 54 -8.43 0.35 -10.80
C THR A 54 -9.49 1.42 -10.56
N TYR A 55 -9.18 2.35 -9.67
CA TYR A 55 -10.04 3.46 -9.30
C TYR A 55 -9.65 4.69 -10.13
N GLY A 56 -10.64 5.45 -10.63
CA GLY A 56 -10.39 6.59 -11.52
C GLY A 56 -9.51 7.70 -10.90
N ASN A 57 -9.54 7.82 -9.57
CA ASN A 57 -8.57 8.61 -8.82
C ASN A 57 -8.43 8.16 -7.37
N LYS A 58 -7.43 8.73 -6.69
CA LYS A 58 -7.14 8.51 -5.26
C LYS A 58 -8.35 8.73 -4.36
N CYS A 59 -9.18 9.74 -4.62
CA CYS A 59 -10.38 10.01 -3.82
C CYS A 59 -11.43 8.90 -3.99
N ALA A 60 -11.65 8.43 -5.21
CA ALA A 60 -12.55 7.31 -5.49
C ALA A 60 -12.09 6.01 -4.81
N PHE A 61 -10.77 5.76 -4.79
CA PHE A 61 -10.18 4.66 -4.02
C PHE A 61 -10.46 4.81 -2.53
N CYS A 62 -10.10 5.95 -1.93
CA CYS A 62 -10.26 6.18 -0.50
C CYS A 62 -11.72 6.15 -0.04
N LYS A 63 -12.67 6.55 -0.88
CA LYS A 63 -14.11 6.41 -0.60
C LYS A 63 -14.62 4.96 -0.64
N ALA A 64 -13.91 4.06 -1.31
CA ALA A 64 -14.28 2.64 -1.36
C ALA A 64 -13.68 1.85 -0.19
N VAL A 65 -12.55 2.28 0.37
CA VAL A 65 -11.82 1.55 1.42
C VAL A 65 -11.96 2.13 2.84
N LEU A 66 -12.39 3.39 3.00
CA LEU A 66 -12.72 4.03 4.29
C LEU A 66 -14.23 3.94 4.61
#